data_AF-A0A6J2XM09-F1
#
_entry.id   AF-A0A6J2XM09-F1
#
_cell.length_a   1.000
_cell.length_b   1.000
_cell.length_c   1.000
_cell.angle_alpha   90.00
_cell.angle_beta   90.00
_cell.angle_gamma   90.00
#
_symmetry.space_group_name_H-M   'P 1'
#
loop_
_entity.id
_entity.type
_entity.pdbx_description
1 polymer ?
#
loop_
_entity_poly.entity_id
_entity_poly.type
_entity_poly.pdbx_seq_one_letter_code
_entity_poly.pdbx_strand_id
1 'polypeptide(L)'
;MFCKQIAVLAFLCLGTTLVTESVLDSDLNRENLCTDTFRYVNDAAGYVTGEVTIPVNGLKDIVVTVNATVAGVLDKKTKLLINLKSNPQDLIYNPKGKAVYDVLFPTQNPLPEVTQISLNGQILCLSDTIPSLKPGESLTYMSSSHRVTIS
;
A
#
# COMPACT_ATOMS: atom_id res chain seq x y z
N MET A 1 -1.95 0.52 -40.56
CA MET A 1 -0.81 0.53 -41.50
C MET A 1 -0.45 1.98 -41.76
N PHE A 2 0.46 2.56 -40.97
CA PHE A 2 1.30 3.72 -41.30
C PHE A 2 2.27 3.94 -40.14
N CYS A 3 3.55 4.04 -40.49
CA CYS A 3 4.69 4.22 -39.60
C CYS A 3 4.70 5.64 -39.02
N LYS A 4 4.99 5.78 -37.73
CA LYS A 4 5.47 7.05 -37.16
C LYS A 4 6.53 6.77 -36.11
N GLN A 5 7.70 6.36 -36.60
CA GLN A 5 8.95 6.40 -35.84
C GLN A 5 9.53 7.81 -35.93
N ILE A 6 9.78 8.43 -34.78
CA ILE A 6 10.80 9.47 -34.65
C ILE A 6 11.98 8.76 -33.99
N ALA A 7 12.97 8.38 -34.78
CA ALA A 7 14.24 7.85 -34.31
C ALA A 7 15.31 8.89 -34.62
N VAL A 8 15.84 9.50 -33.57
CA VAL A 8 17.01 10.38 -33.63
C VAL A 8 18.20 9.63 -33.02
N LEU A 9 19.28 9.68 -33.79
CA LEU A 9 20.68 9.40 -33.47
C LEU A 9 21.15 7.94 -33.37
N ALA A 10 22.09 7.67 -34.29
CA ALA A 10 22.97 6.52 -34.36
C ALA A 10 23.94 6.47 -33.18
N PHE A 11 24.20 5.26 -32.67
CA PHE A 11 25.50 4.90 -32.10
C PHE A 11 25.77 3.41 -32.40
N LEU A 12 26.80 3.17 -33.20
CA LEU A 12 27.51 1.90 -33.28
C LEU A 12 28.25 1.70 -31.95
N CYS A 13 27.88 0.67 -31.18
CA CYS A 13 28.77 0.07 -30.19
C CYS A 13 28.44 -1.41 -30.06
N LEU A 14 29.48 -2.23 -30.17
CA LEU A 14 29.45 -3.68 -30.05
C LEU A 14 28.97 -4.14 -28.68
N GLY A 15 28.19 -5.23 -28.68
CA GLY A 15 28.05 -6.18 -27.58
C GLY A 15 27.29 -5.68 -26.36
N THR A 16 26.06 -6.19 -26.17
CA THR A 16 25.58 -6.80 -24.91
C THR A 16 24.12 -7.25 -25.06
N THR A 17 23.84 -8.35 -24.39
CA THR A 17 22.56 -8.98 -23.99
C THR A 17 21.28 -8.20 -24.30
N LEU A 18 20.37 -8.83 -25.06
CA LEU A 18 18.96 -8.42 -25.16
C LEU A 18 18.29 -8.67 -23.80
N VAL A 19 18.01 -7.63 -23.04
CA VAL A 19 17.01 -7.68 -21.97
C VAL A 19 15.73 -7.10 -22.55
N THR A 20 14.77 -7.99 -22.85
CA THR A 20 13.40 -7.57 -23.15
C THR A 20 12.71 -7.26 -21.83
N GLU A 21 12.62 -5.98 -21.47
CA GLU A 21 11.74 -5.54 -20.40
C GLU A 21 10.30 -5.54 -20.92
N SER A 22 9.49 -6.44 -20.35
CA SER A 22 8.05 -6.49 -20.55
C SER A 22 7.40 -5.33 -19.81
N VAL A 23 6.73 -4.43 -20.56
CA VAL A 23 5.84 -3.40 -20.00
C VAL A 23 4.57 -4.08 -19.51
N LEU A 24 4.31 -4.06 -18.20
CA LEU A 24 3.09 -4.57 -17.58
C LEU A 24 2.37 -3.45 -16.80
N ASP A 25 1.08 -3.33 -17.07
CA ASP A 25 0.00 -2.68 -16.30
C ASP A 25 0.16 -1.23 -15.81
N SER A 26 -0.42 -0.29 -16.57
CA SER A 26 -0.47 1.14 -16.26
C SER A 26 -1.66 1.58 -15.39
N ASP A 27 -2.23 0.71 -14.55
CA ASP A 27 -3.30 1.07 -13.59
C ASP A 27 -3.01 0.69 -12.12
N LEU A 28 -1.89 0.00 -11.83
CA LEU A 28 -1.42 -0.23 -10.45
C LEU A 28 -0.22 0.62 -10.03
N ASN A 29 0.30 1.46 -10.94
CA ASN A 29 1.52 2.24 -10.71
C ASN A 29 1.24 3.63 -10.12
N ARG A 30 0.36 3.70 -9.13
CA ARG A 30 0.28 4.90 -8.28
C ARG A 30 1.38 4.76 -7.24
N GLU A 31 2.44 5.54 -7.38
CA GLU A 31 3.60 5.53 -6.47
C GLU A 31 3.12 5.73 -5.03
N ASN A 32 2.94 4.63 -4.31
CA ASN A 32 2.70 4.69 -2.89
C ASN A 32 4.07 4.82 -2.22
N LEU A 33 4.36 5.98 -1.64
CA LEU A 33 5.60 6.26 -0.92
C LEU A 33 5.89 5.26 0.23
N CYS A 34 4.92 4.43 0.58
CA CYS A 34 5.05 3.32 1.52
C CYS A 34 5.46 1.98 0.88
N THR A 35 6.11 1.93 -0.29
CA THR A 35 6.36 0.68 -1.05
C THR A 35 6.97 -0.47 -0.23
N ASP A 36 7.80 -0.16 0.78
CA ASP A 36 8.46 -1.17 1.62
C ASP A 36 7.57 -1.68 2.77
N THR A 37 6.54 -0.91 3.13
CA THR A 37 5.67 -1.16 4.29
C THR A 37 4.24 -1.51 3.87
N PHE A 38 3.79 -1.11 2.69
CA PHE A 38 2.44 -1.28 2.22
C PHE A 38 2.36 -1.55 0.73
N ARG A 39 1.43 -2.42 0.35
CA ARG A 39 1.04 -2.63 -1.04
C ARG A 39 -0.45 -2.92 -1.15
N TYR A 40 -1.02 -2.62 -2.31
CA TYR A 40 -2.35 -3.10 -2.68
C TYR A 40 -2.28 -4.55 -3.13
N VAL A 41 -3.27 -5.34 -2.76
CA VAL A 41 -3.39 -6.76 -3.09
C VAL A 41 -4.80 -7.05 -3.56
N ASN A 42 -4.92 -7.71 -4.71
CA ASN A 42 -6.19 -8.19 -5.23
C ASN A 42 -6.46 -9.59 -4.68
N ASP A 43 -7.66 -9.82 -4.18
CA ASP A 43 -8.12 -11.17 -3.88
C ASP A 43 -8.60 -11.90 -5.16
N ALA A 44 -8.92 -13.20 -5.01
CA ALA A 44 -9.40 -14.01 -6.12
C ALA A 44 -10.77 -13.55 -6.69
N ALA A 45 -11.51 -12.73 -5.95
CA ALA A 45 -12.79 -12.15 -6.35
C ALA A 45 -12.63 -10.77 -7.02
N GLY A 46 -11.41 -10.24 -7.12
CA GLY A 46 -11.11 -8.93 -7.68
C GLY A 46 -11.33 -7.77 -6.70
N TYR A 47 -11.49 -8.05 -5.41
CA TYR A 47 -11.56 -7.02 -4.37
C TYR A 47 -10.16 -6.55 -4.00
N VAL A 48 -9.97 -5.23 -3.91
CA VAL A 48 -8.68 -4.64 -3.56
C VAL A 48 -8.61 -4.46 -2.04
N THR A 49 -7.57 -5.04 -1.46
CA THR A 49 -7.18 -4.89 -0.06
C THR A 49 -5.80 -4.25 0.02
N GLY A 50 -5.41 -3.83 1.22
CA GLY A 50 -4.05 -3.41 1.51
C GLY A 50 -3.34 -4.47 2.33
N GLU A 51 -2.04 -4.66 2.11
CA GLU A 51 -1.19 -5.48 2.96
C GLU A 51 -0.11 -4.61 3.58
N VAL A 52 -0.05 -4.59 4.91
CA VAL A 52 0.94 -3.83 5.69
C VAL A 52 1.96 -4.81 6.28
N THR A 53 3.24 -4.56 6.05
CA THR A 53 4.35 -5.39 6.54
C THR A 53 5.23 -4.58 7.49
N ILE A 54 5.34 -5.04 8.74
CA ILE A 54 5.97 -4.29 9.84
C ILE A 54 7.10 -5.10 10.47
N PRO A 55 8.31 -4.55 10.63
CA PRO A 55 9.37 -5.21 11.40
C PRO A 55 9.04 -5.18 12.89
N VAL A 56 8.91 -6.35 13.53
CA VAL A 56 8.52 -6.41 14.95
C VAL A 56 9.71 -6.23 15.90
N ASN A 57 10.92 -6.57 15.50
CA ASN A 57 12.19 -6.28 16.20
C ASN A 57 12.18 -6.52 17.74
N GLY A 58 11.48 -7.55 18.21
CA GLY A 58 11.41 -7.96 19.61
C GLY A 58 10.41 -7.17 20.46
N LEU A 59 9.55 -6.35 19.83
CA LEU A 59 8.47 -5.66 20.50
C LEU A 59 7.48 -6.65 21.10
N LYS A 60 7.11 -6.44 22.37
CA LYS A 60 6.07 -7.23 23.06
C LYS A 60 4.67 -6.73 22.76
N ASP A 61 4.50 -5.41 22.70
CA ASP A 61 3.26 -4.77 22.33
C ASP A 61 3.42 -4.13 20.96
N ILE A 62 2.57 -4.54 20.03
CA ILE A 62 2.54 -4.04 18.66
C ILE A 62 1.20 -3.34 18.48
N VAL A 63 1.25 -2.04 18.25
CA VAL A 63 0.10 -1.22 17.85
C VAL A 63 0.37 -0.68 16.47
N VAL A 64 -0.33 -1.21 15.47
CA VAL A 64 -0.26 -0.71 14.10
C VAL A 64 -1.44 0.22 13.88
N THR A 65 -1.16 1.43 13.40
CA THR A 65 -2.16 2.41 13.00
C THR A 65 -2.00 2.70 11.51
N VAL A 66 -3.12 2.66 10.78
CA VAL A 66 -3.16 3.00 9.36
C VAL A 66 -4.16 4.14 9.17
N ASN A 67 -3.70 5.19 8.49
CA ASN A 67 -4.55 6.29 8.04
C ASN A 67 -4.67 6.24 6.52
N ALA A 68 -5.87 6.53 6.02
CA ALA A 68 -6.13 6.62 4.61
C ALA A 68 -7.06 7.79 4.29
N THR A 69 -7.04 8.23 3.04
CA THR A 69 -7.93 9.24 2.51
C THR A 69 -8.63 8.74 1.27
N VAL A 70 -9.81 9.26 0.98
CA VAL A 70 -10.58 8.89 -0.21
C VAL A 70 -11.37 10.10 -0.70
N ALA A 71 -11.48 10.22 -2.03
CA ALA A 71 -12.34 11.21 -2.65
C ALA A 71 -13.82 10.79 -2.48
N GLY A 72 -14.65 11.73 -2.03
CA GLY A 72 -16.06 11.51 -1.76
C GLY A 72 -16.42 11.61 -0.28
N VAL A 73 -17.72 11.60 0.00
CA VAL A 73 -18.29 11.68 1.35
C VAL A 73 -18.72 10.27 1.78
N LEU A 74 -18.03 9.73 2.78
CA LEU A 74 -18.48 8.50 3.46
C LEU A 74 -19.19 8.84 4.77
N ASP A 75 -19.97 7.90 5.30
CA ASP A 75 -20.51 8.02 6.65
C ASP A 75 -19.37 8.21 7.67
N LYS A 76 -19.57 9.08 8.66
CA LYS A 76 -18.59 9.35 9.73
C LYS A 76 -18.22 8.11 10.55
N LYS A 77 -19.06 7.07 10.52
CA LYS A 77 -18.82 5.78 11.19
C LYS A 77 -17.98 4.83 10.34
N THR A 78 -17.77 5.13 9.06
CA THR A 78 -16.98 4.31 8.16
C THR A 78 -15.50 4.36 8.56
N LYS A 79 -14.91 3.18 8.76
CA LYS A 79 -13.52 3.02 9.19
C LYS A 79 -12.84 1.94 8.35
N LEU A 80 -11.52 2.03 8.29
CA LEU A 80 -10.71 0.91 7.83
C LEU A 80 -10.82 -0.24 8.83
N LEU A 81 -10.74 -1.47 8.35
CA LEU A 81 -10.56 -2.63 9.22
C LEU A 81 -9.15 -3.18 9.03
N ILE A 82 -8.45 -3.44 10.13
CA ILE A 82 -7.09 -3.95 10.14
C ILE A 82 -7.08 -5.27 10.91
N ASN A 83 -6.57 -6.32 10.26
CA ASN A 83 -6.49 -7.66 10.85
C ASN A 83 -5.06 -8.17 10.77
N LEU A 84 -4.56 -8.78 11.85
CA LEU A 84 -3.28 -9.50 11.81
C LEU A 84 -3.45 -10.74 10.94
N LYS A 85 -2.62 -10.83 9.89
CA LYS A 85 -2.55 -11.99 8.99
C LYS A 85 -1.49 -12.99 9.43
N SER A 86 -0.38 -12.51 9.98
CA SER A 86 0.66 -13.37 10.57
C SER A 86 0.13 -14.18 11.75
N ASN A 87 0.63 -15.39 11.95
CA ASN A 87 0.37 -16.15 13.16
C ASN A 87 1.12 -15.51 14.35
N PRO A 88 0.45 -15.16 15.47
CA PRO A 88 1.11 -14.61 16.64
C PRO A 88 2.26 -15.48 17.19
N GLN A 89 2.17 -16.81 17.06
CA GLN A 89 3.22 -17.72 17.52
C GLN A 89 4.52 -17.55 16.74
N ASP A 90 4.44 -17.29 15.43
CA ASP A 90 5.62 -17.09 14.60
C ASP A 90 6.39 -15.82 15.02
N LEU A 91 5.67 -14.82 15.55
CA LEU A 91 6.26 -13.58 16.07
C LEU A 91 6.98 -13.80 17.41
N ILE A 92 6.57 -14.80 18.19
CA ILE A 92 7.26 -15.22 19.42
C ILE A 92 8.57 -15.94 19.06
N TYR A 93 8.50 -16.91 18.14
CA TYR A 93 9.67 -17.72 17.75
C TYR A 93 10.68 -16.95 16.91
N ASN A 94 10.23 -15.97 16.12
CA ASN A 94 11.09 -15.09 15.34
C ASN A 94 10.89 -13.62 15.77
N PRO A 95 11.50 -13.19 16.88
CA PRO A 95 11.34 -11.83 17.38
C PRO A 95 11.90 -10.77 16.41
N LYS A 96 12.79 -11.13 15.48
CA LYS A 96 13.29 -10.21 14.43
C LYS A 96 12.49 -10.31 13.12
N GLY A 97 11.37 -11.03 13.15
CA GLY A 97 10.51 -11.25 12.00
C GLY A 97 9.71 -10.01 11.60
N LYS A 98 8.74 -10.24 10.72
CA LYS A 98 7.80 -9.23 10.26
C LYS A 98 6.38 -9.68 10.57
N ALA A 99 5.56 -8.76 11.07
CA ALA A 99 4.12 -8.94 11.17
C ALA A 99 3.47 -8.41 9.89
N VAL A 100 2.54 -9.19 9.35
CA VAL A 100 1.76 -8.85 8.17
C VAL A 100 0.32 -8.62 8.61
N TYR A 101 -0.28 -7.54 8.12
CA TYR A 101 -1.66 -7.16 8.37
C TYR A 101 -2.42 -6.97 7.06
N ASP A 102 -3.67 -7.40 7.03
CA ASP A 102 -4.60 -7.02 5.97
C ASP A 102 -5.35 -5.73 6.37
N VAL A 103 -5.50 -4.82 5.42
CA VAL A 103 -6.25 -3.58 5.51
C VAL A 103 -7.43 -3.68 4.56
N LEU A 104 -8.63 -3.73 5.12
CA LEU A 104 -9.88 -3.81 4.36
C LEU A 104 -10.45 -2.41 4.16
N PHE A 105 -10.61 -2.04 2.90
CA PHE A 105 -11.16 -0.75 2.50
C PHE A 105 -12.68 -0.81 2.44
N PRO A 106 -13.38 0.19 3.03
CA PRO A 106 -14.84 0.23 3.05
C PRO A 106 -15.47 0.59 1.70
N THR A 107 -14.67 1.10 0.76
CA THR A 107 -15.07 1.39 -0.62
C THR A 107 -14.00 0.91 -1.57
N GLN A 108 -14.41 0.52 -2.77
CA GLN A 108 -13.55 0.08 -3.86
C GLN A 108 -13.51 1.10 -5.01
N ASN A 109 -14.42 2.08 -5.02
CA ASN A 109 -14.48 3.11 -6.06
C ASN A 109 -15.00 4.45 -5.50
N PRO A 110 -14.15 5.48 -5.38
CA PRO A 110 -12.71 5.42 -5.57
C PRO A 110 -12.04 4.61 -4.45
N LEU A 111 -10.93 3.96 -4.77
CA LEU A 111 -10.15 3.20 -3.79
C LEU A 111 -9.43 4.17 -2.82
N PRO A 112 -9.46 3.95 -1.49
CA PRO A 112 -8.74 4.78 -0.55
C PRO A 112 -7.22 4.70 -0.72
N GLU A 113 -6.57 5.84 -0.52
CA GLU A 113 -5.12 6.01 -0.51
C GLU A 113 -4.59 6.01 0.92
N VAL A 114 -3.67 5.10 1.22
CA VAL A 114 -2.99 5.08 2.52
C VAL A 114 -2.03 6.26 2.60
N THR A 115 -2.22 7.09 3.62
CA THR A 115 -1.45 8.33 3.84
C THR A 115 -0.46 8.20 4.98
N GLN A 116 -0.70 7.30 5.95
CA GLN A 116 0.24 7.11 7.05
C GLN A 116 0.15 5.70 7.61
N ILE A 117 1.30 5.14 7.97
CA ILE A 117 1.41 3.91 8.76
C ILE A 117 2.34 4.19 9.92
N SER A 118 1.91 3.83 11.13
CA SER A 118 2.75 3.92 12.32
C SER A 118 2.73 2.65 13.15
N LEU A 119 3.83 2.42 13.86
CA LEU A 119 4.04 1.34 14.81
C LEU A 119 4.31 1.95 16.19
N ASN A 120 3.47 1.66 17.17
CA ASN A 120 3.58 2.18 18.53
C ASN A 120 3.72 3.72 18.58
N GLY A 121 3.04 4.42 17.67
CA GLY A 121 3.12 5.88 17.52
C GLY A 121 4.29 6.39 16.68
N GLN A 122 5.28 5.56 16.36
CA GLN A 122 6.36 5.91 15.44
C GLN A 122 5.90 5.79 14.00
N ILE A 123 5.99 6.88 13.24
CA ILE A 123 5.66 6.90 11.80
C ILE A 123 6.70 6.04 11.06
N LEU A 124 6.21 5.00 10.39
CA LEU A 124 7.01 4.15 9.51
C LEU A 124 6.90 4.61 8.05
N CYS A 125 5.73 5.10 7.68
CA CYS A 125 5.50 5.72 6.39
C CYS A 125 4.56 6.91 6.52
N LEU A 126 4.85 7.94 5.73
CA LEU A 126 3.99 9.08 5.47
C LEU A 126 3.97 9.32 3.96
N SER A 127 2.77 9.37 3.39
CA SER A 127 2.54 9.73 1.99
C SER A 127 1.85 11.09 1.97
N ASP A 128 2.38 12.00 1.16
CA ASP A 128 1.79 13.31 0.87
C ASP A 128 0.82 13.26 -0.31
N THR A 129 0.63 12.09 -0.92
CA THR A 129 -0.34 11.88 -1.99
C THR A 129 -1.76 12.09 -1.47
N ILE A 130 -2.46 13.03 -2.09
CA ILE A 130 -3.88 13.29 -1.86
C ILE A 130 -4.66 12.80 -3.08
N PRO A 131 -5.82 12.13 -2.90
CA PRO A 131 -6.73 11.80 -3.99
C PRO A 131 -7.08 13.01 -4.86
N SER A 132 -7.04 12.82 -6.18
CA SER A 132 -7.52 13.83 -7.12
C SER A 132 -9.03 14.03 -6.92
N LEU A 133 -9.44 15.23 -6.51
CA LEU A 133 -10.83 15.58 -6.31
C LEU A 133 -11.44 16.17 -7.58
N LYS A 134 -12.63 15.72 -7.95
CA LYS A 134 -13.45 16.39 -8.98
C LYS A 134 -14.17 17.60 -8.38
N PRO A 135 -14.60 18.57 -9.21
CA PRO A 135 -15.42 19.68 -8.72
C PRO A 135 -16.66 19.19 -7.96
N GLY A 136 -16.82 19.66 -6.72
CA GLY A 136 -17.92 19.28 -5.83
C GLY A 136 -17.65 18.05 -4.95
N GLU A 137 -16.53 17.35 -5.12
CA GLU A 137 -16.12 16.29 -4.21
C GLU A 137 -15.45 16.86 -2.94
N SER A 138 -15.56 16.11 -1.85
CA SER A 138 -14.86 16.38 -0.58
C SER A 138 -13.93 15.22 -0.27
N LEU A 139 -12.94 15.47 0.58
CA LEU A 139 -12.03 14.43 1.05
C LEU A 139 -12.55 13.83 2.35
N THR A 140 -12.58 12.49 2.44
CA THR A 140 -12.85 11.78 3.69
C THR A 140 -11.56 11.17 4.24
N TYR A 141 -11.31 11.41 5.53
CA TYR A 141 -10.20 10.83 6.27
C TYR A 141 -10.67 9.63 7.09
N MET A 142 -9.92 8.54 7.04
CA MET A 142 -10.20 7.32 7.78
C MET A 142 -8.95 6.88 8.54
N SER A 143 -9.16 6.29 9.71
CA SER A 143 -8.10 5.74 10.53
C SER A 143 -8.59 4.48 11.24
N SER A 144 -7.68 3.54 11.43
CA SER A 144 -7.91 2.35 12.24
C SER A 144 -6.62 1.93 12.92
N SER A 145 -6.74 1.19 14.03
CA SER A 145 -5.60 0.70 14.78
C SER A 145 -5.88 -0.70 15.29
N HIS A 146 -4.84 -1.54 15.28
CA HIS A 146 -4.91 -2.90 15.78
C HIS A 146 -3.77 -3.15 16.75
N ARG A 147 -4.07 -3.76 17.90
CA ARG A 147 -3.10 -4.08 18.96
C ARG A 147 -2.94 -5.58 19.10
N VAL A 148 -1.70 -6.04 19.16
CA VAL A 148 -1.32 -7.41 19.48
C VAL A 148 -0.30 -7.38 20.61
N THR A 149 -0.47 -8.26 21.59
CA THR A 149 0.52 -8.50 22.63
C THR A 149 1.12 -9.89 22.43
N ILE A 150 2.45 -9.94 22.35
CA ILE A 150 3.28 -11.12 22.18
C ILE A 150 3.78 -11.50 23.58
N SER A 151 3.29 -12.62 24.11
CA SER A 151 3.59 -13.12 25.46
C SER A 151 3.84 -14.61 25.47
#